data_AF-A0A930TKZ6-F1
#
_entry.id   AF-A0A930TKZ6-F1
#
_cell.length_a   1.000
_cell.length_b   1.000
_cell.length_c   1.000
_cell.angle_alpha   90.00
_cell.angle_beta   90.00
_cell.angle_gamma   90.00
#
_symmetry.space_group_name_H-M   'P 1'
#
loop_
_entity.id
_entity.type
_entity.pdbx_description
1 polymer ?
#
loop_
_entity_poly.entity_id
_entity_poly.type
_entity_poly.pdbx_seq_one_letter_code
_entity_poly.pdbx_strand_id
1 'polypeptide(L)'
;MGNLCLLAASLVAQGQAPGWSLEVPTTPFAPPPVRRASIARLCGVTPQRAAAFAVSEVHPPEFSSRSAMPIVARATTPRPRSGSQLYAQRWAALKAGQIYTRLAVNSFQAVWQQATRQPTYEEWVALLKQEAQSLAYGQGTNRLTVLVGDSHALWFPSEQLTQDRLWLNQGISGDTTAGVLKRISAFRPTRPDSIHVMVGINDLRKGATDGEVLANLRQIMRQLRQDHPSARVYIHSILPTRSIGIPAQRIRWLNHHIATVTRQEGVHFIDLQPAFADADGNLRASLTTDGLHLNARGYQTWQAAVWPIF
;
A
#
# COMPACT_ATOMS: atom_id res chain seq x y z
N MET A 1 -35.91 -11.23 -51.94
CA MET A 1 -36.55 -11.12 -50.61
C MET A 1 -35.44 -10.70 -49.65
N GLY A 2 -35.01 -9.44 -49.63
CA GLY A 2 -35.57 -8.33 -48.85
C GLY A 2 -34.69 -8.11 -47.60
N ASN A 3 -33.55 -7.41 -47.73
CA ASN A 3 -33.30 -6.03 -47.21
C ASN A 3 -33.69 -5.86 -45.72
N LEU A 4 -32.83 -5.39 -44.81
CA LEU A 4 -32.13 -4.10 -44.87
C LEU A 4 -30.72 -4.12 -44.25
N CYS A 5 -29.83 -3.38 -44.91
CA CYS A 5 -28.54 -2.90 -44.45
C CYS A 5 -28.61 -1.36 -44.36
N LEU A 6 -27.92 -0.77 -43.39
CA LEU A 6 -27.32 0.59 -43.34
C LEU A 6 -28.18 1.86 -43.54
N LEU A 7 -28.10 2.77 -42.55
CA LEU A 7 -28.05 4.27 -42.58
C LEU A 7 -28.39 4.75 -41.13
N ALA A 8 -27.83 5.78 -40.51
CA ALA A 8 -26.81 6.79 -40.76
C ALA A 8 -26.40 7.39 -39.37
N ALA A 9 -25.13 7.72 -39.13
CA ALA A 9 -24.57 9.08 -39.01
C ALA A 9 -24.97 9.95 -37.78
N SER A 10 -23.92 10.38 -37.07
CA SER A 10 -23.69 11.52 -36.16
C SER A 10 -24.78 12.58 -35.93
N LEU A 11 -24.96 13.02 -34.67
CA LEU A 11 -24.78 14.42 -34.20
C LEU A 11 -25.01 14.60 -32.67
N VAL A 12 -23.96 15.08 -32.01
CA VAL A 12 -23.86 16.16 -31.00
C VAL A 12 -25.01 16.45 -30.01
N ALA A 13 -24.59 16.48 -28.74
CA ALA A 13 -25.08 17.29 -27.61
C ALA A 13 -26.55 17.19 -27.20
N GLN A 14 -26.75 16.64 -26.00
CA GLN A 14 -27.53 17.30 -24.96
C GLN A 14 -27.07 16.76 -23.60
N GLY A 15 -26.70 17.68 -22.71
CA GLY A 15 -26.21 17.36 -21.38
C GLY A 15 -27.34 16.87 -20.47
N GLN A 16 -27.00 15.87 -19.65
CA GLN A 16 -27.52 15.66 -18.30
C GLN A 16 -26.77 14.46 -17.72
N ALA A 17 -25.87 14.73 -16.78
CA ALA A 17 -25.27 13.68 -15.94
C ALA A 17 -26.28 13.36 -14.80
N PRO A 18 -26.68 12.09 -14.59
CA PRO A 18 -27.46 11.74 -13.41
C PRO A 18 -26.58 11.89 -12.16
N GLY A 19 -27.08 12.62 -11.17
CA GLY A 19 -26.46 12.71 -9.85
C GLY A 19 -26.51 11.36 -9.15
N TRP A 20 -25.35 10.85 -8.73
CA TRP A 20 -25.26 9.67 -7.88
C TRP A 20 -25.02 10.12 -6.44
N SER A 21 -26.07 10.06 -5.63
CA SER A 21 -26.00 10.16 -4.17
C SER A 21 -25.37 8.86 -3.61
N LEU A 22 -24.31 9.00 -2.82
CA LEU A 22 -23.67 7.88 -2.13
C LEU A 22 -24.45 7.60 -0.83
N GLU A 23 -25.37 6.65 -0.87
CA GLU A 23 -25.89 6.02 0.35
C GLU A 23 -25.02 4.80 0.71
N VAL A 24 -24.55 4.77 1.95
CA VAL A 24 -23.78 3.66 2.53
C VAL A 24 -24.78 2.72 3.22
N PRO A 25 -24.95 1.45 2.79
CA PRO A 25 -25.84 0.53 3.48
C PRO A 25 -25.21 0.05 4.79
N THR A 26 -25.89 0.32 5.91
CA THR A 26 -25.59 -0.23 7.23
C THR A 26 -26.38 -1.51 7.47
N THR A 27 -25.91 -2.65 7.00
CA THR A 27 -26.40 -3.96 7.48
C THR A 27 -25.25 -4.95 7.68
N PRO A 28 -25.15 -5.61 8.84
CA PRO A 28 -24.12 -6.62 9.10
C PRO A 28 -24.47 -7.94 8.40
N PHE A 29 -23.50 -8.49 7.67
CA PHE A 29 -23.60 -9.77 6.99
C PHE A 29 -23.41 -10.91 8.00
N ALA A 30 -24.45 -11.74 8.20
CA ALA A 30 -24.37 -12.95 9.03
C ALA A 30 -23.90 -14.15 8.18
N PRO A 31 -22.92 -14.96 8.64
CA PRO A 31 -22.49 -16.14 7.91
C PRO A 31 -23.51 -17.28 8.00
N PRO A 32 -23.68 -18.11 6.95
CA PRO A 32 -24.60 -19.25 6.98
C PRO A 32 -24.08 -20.41 7.87
N PRO A 33 -24.98 -21.27 8.39
CA PRO A 33 -24.61 -22.30 9.36
C PRO A 33 -23.89 -23.49 8.71
N VAL A 34 -22.82 -23.95 9.37
CA VAL A 34 -22.09 -25.17 9.01
C VAL A 34 -22.81 -26.40 9.56
N ARG A 35 -23.37 -27.24 8.69
CA ARG A 35 -23.84 -28.59 9.07
C ARG A 35 -22.73 -29.60 8.87
N ARG A 36 -22.32 -30.28 9.95
CA ARG A 36 -21.51 -31.51 9.91
C ARG A 36 -22.41 -32.67 9.47
N ALA A 37 -22.01 -33.41 8.44
CA ALA A 37 -22.64 -34.68 8.08
C ALA A 37 -21.59 -35.80 8.10
N SER A 38 -21.92 -36.86 8.83
CA SER A 38 -21.13 -38.07 9.06
C SER A 38 -21.07 -38.95 7.81
N ILE A 39 -19.93 -39.60 7.59
CA ILE A 39 -19.69 -40.56 6.51
C ILE A 39 -20.29 -41.92 6.89
N ALA A 40 -21.21 -42.43 6.08
CA ALA A 40 -21.56 -43.85 6.03
C ALA A 40 -21.70 -44.29 4.56
N ARG A 41 -20.98 -45.36 4.21
CA ARG A 41 -21.05 -46.08 2.92
C ARG A 41 -22.44 -46.68 2.73
N LEU A 42 -22.92 -46.72 1.48
CA LEU A 42 -23.57 -47.88 0.86
C LEU A 42 -23.83 -47.65 -0.65
N CYS A 43 -23.99 -48.77 -1.34
CA CYS A 43 -23.74 -48.99 -2.76
C CYS A 43 -24.77 -48.40 -3.75
N GLY A 44 -24.25 -48.14 -4.96
CA GLY A 44 -24.83 -48.10 -6.31
C GLY A 44 -26.34 -48.12 -6.53
N VAL A 45 -26.83 -47.06 -7.20
CA VAL A 45 -27.84 -47.09 -8.28
C VAL A 45 -27.66 -45.81 -9.14
N THR A 46 -27.58 -45.95 -10.46
CA THR A 46 -27.76 -44.87 -11.47
C THR A 46 -29.26 -44.67 -11.76
N PRO A 47 -29.77 -43.44 -11.95
CA PRO A 47 -30.06 -43.00 -13.33
C PRO A 47 -29.99 -41.48 -13.66
N GLN A 48 -29.77 -41.22 -14.95
CA GLN A 48 -30.19 -40.11 -15.85
C GLN A 48 -30.21 -38.61 -15.45
N ARG A 49 -29.46 -37.87 -16.29
CA ARG A 49 -29.54 -36.45 -16.73
C ARG A 49 -30.56 -35.51 -16.06
N ALA A 50 -30.02 -34.49 -15.40
CA ALA A 50 -30.61 -33.15 -15.30
C ALA A 50 -29.59 -32.10 -15.77
N ALA A 51 -30.02 -31.17 -16.60
CA ALA A 51 -29.20 -30.07 -17.14
C ALA A 51 -28.83 -29.08 -16.02
N ALA A 52 -27.54 -28.86 -15.82
CA ALA A 52 -27.02 -27.86 -14.90
C ALA A 52 -26.68 -26.57 -15.68
N PHE A 53 -27.22 -25.46 -15.22
CA PHE A 53 -26.82 -24.12 -15.63
C PHE A 53 -25.33 -23.91 -15.33
N ALA A 54 -24.56 -23.50 -16.33
CA ALA A 54 -23.15 -23.16 -16.19
C ALA A 54 -23.00 -21.93 -15.29
N VAL A 55 -22.36 -22.12 -14.14
CA VAL A 55 -21.83 -21.04 -13.32
C VAL A 55 -20.54 -20.59 -14.00
N SER A 56 -20.47 -19.31 -14.39
CA SER A 56 -19.28 -18.70 -14.99
C SER A 56 -18.09 -18.87 -14.06
N GLU A 57 -17.07 -19.60 -14.49
CA GLU A 57 -15.78 -19.69 -13.82
C GLU A 57 -15.15 -18.29 -13.76
N VAL A 58 -14.80 -17.85 -12.55
CA VAL A 58 -13.93 -16.68 -12.35
C VAL A 58 -12.50 -17.17 -12.59
N HIS A 59 -11.91 -16.79 -13.71
CA HIS A 59 -10.53 -17.15 -14.02
C HIS A 59 -9.53 -16.37 -13.15
N PRO A 60 -8.49 -17.02 -12.59
CA PRO A 60 -7.37 -16.33 -11.96
C PRO A 60 -6.57 -15.54 -13.01
N PRO A 61 -5.95 -14.40 -12.64
CA PRO A 61 -5.30 -13.51 -13.59
C PRO A 61 -4.07 -14.16 -14.23
N GLU A 62 -3.94 -13.97 -15.54
CA GLU A 62 -2.87 -14.47 -16.38
C GLU A 62 -1.63 -13.56 -16.32
N PHE A 63 -0.45 -14.15 -16.09
CA PHE A 63 0.82 -13.45 -15.90
C PHE A 63 1.60 -13.39 -17.22
N SER A 64 1.54 -12.28 -17.96
CA SER A 64 2.36 -12.07 -19.15
C SER A 64 3.54 -11.14 -18.87
N SER A 65 4.76 -11.63 -19.16
CA SER A 65 6.02 -10.87 -19.07
C SER A 65 6.25 -10.01 -20.32
N ARG A 66 6.53 -8.71 -20.16
CA ARG A 66 6.97 -7.84 -21.26
C ARG A 66 8.49 -7.76 -21.34
N SER A 67 9.02 -7.89 -22.56
CA SER A 67 10.43 -7.69 -22.90
C SER A 67 10.73 -6.21 -23.21
N ALA A 68 11.95 -5.75 -22.90
CA ALA A 68 12.36 -4.35 -22.98
C ALA A 68 12.78 -3.92 -24.41
N MET A 69 12.46 -2.66 -24.76
CA MET A 69 12.83 -1.99 -26.02
C MET A 69 13.45 -0.60 -25.71
N PRO A 70 14.28 -0.02 -26.61
CA PRO A 70 15.29 0.99 -26.28
C PRO A 70 14.75 2.41 -26.06
N ILE A 71 15.61 3.24 -25.43
CA ILE A 71 15.29 4.56 -24.87
C ILE A 71 15.28 5.64 -25.94
N VAL A 72 14.09 6.10 -26.32
CA VAL A 72 13.84 7.47 -26.83
C VAL A 72 13.43 8.32 -25.62
N ALA A 73 13.81 9.59 -25.57
CA ALA A 73 13.42 10.53 -24.52
C ALA A 73 11.88 10.52 -24.33
N ARG A 74 11.42 9.72 -23.38
CA ARG A 74 9.99 9.46 -23.14
C ARG A 74 9.39 10.69 -22.48
N ALA A 75 8.28 11.19 -23.04
CA ALA A 75 7.33 11.96 -22.27
C ALA A 75 7.09 11.23 -20.94
N THR A 76 7.25 11.94 -19.81
CA THR A 76 7.10 11.33 -18.49
C THR A 76 5.72 10.71 -18.39
N THR A 77 5.63 9.41 -18.12
CA THR A 77 4.35 8.71 -17.95
C THR A 77 3.50 9.43 -16.91
N PRO A 78 2.25 9.83 -17.23
CA PRO A 78 1.36 10.48 -16.27
C PRO A 78 1.22 9.64 -15.00
N ARG A 79 1.23 10.30 -13.84
CA ARG A 79 1.09 9.66 -12.53
C ARG A 79 0.35 10.55 -11.55
N PRO A 80 -0.25 9.98 -10.49
CA PRO A 80 -0.79 10.75 -9.39
C PRO A 80 0.25 11.69 -8.78
N ARG A 81 -0.15 12.95 -8.51
CA ARG A 81 0.68 14.00 -7.91
C ARG A 81 0.11 14.54 -6.60
N SER A 82 -1.06 14.07 -6.18
CA SER A 82 -1.71 14.46 -4.93
C SER A 82 -2.31 13.25 -4.22
N GLY A 83 -2.60 13.41 -2.92
CA GLY A 83 -3.29 12.38 -2.14
C GLY A 83 -4.63 11.98 -2.74
N SER A 84 -5.44 12.94 -3.22
CA SER A 84 -6.71 12.67 -3.89
C SER A 84 -6.56 11.77 -5.12
N GLN A 85 -5.56 12.06 -5.96
CA GLN A 85 -5.30 11.27 -7.17
C GLN A 85 -4.79 9.87 -6.82
N LEU A 86 -3.87 9.76 -5.85
CA LEU A 86 -3.34 8.45 -5.44
C LEU A 86 -4.43 7.60 -4.79
N TYR A 87 -5.27 8.18 -3.93
CA TYR A 87 -6.42 7.51 -3.35
C TYR A 87 -7.37 6.99 -4.43
N ALA A 88 -7.75 7.86 -5.38
CA ALA A 88 -8.65 7.47 -6.47
C ALA A 88 -8.09 6.34 -7.32
N GLN A 89 -6.79 6.35 -7.62
CA GLN A 89 -6.12 5.26 -8.32
C GLN A 89 -6.19 3.95 -7.54
N ARG A 90 -5.81 3.98 -6.25
CA ARG A 90 -5.80 2.80 -5.38
C ARG A 90 -7.19 2.21 -5.19
N TRP A 91 -8.19 3.08 -5.00
CA TRP A 91 -9.59 2.70 -4.92
C TRP A 91 -10.07 2.03 -6.21
N ALA A 92 -9.74 2.60 -7.38
CA ALA A 92 -10.09 2.02 -8.68
C ALA A 92 -9.43 0.64 -8.89
N ALA A 93 -8.15 0.51 -8.53
CA ALA A 93 -7.43 -0.75 -8.58
C ALA A 93 -8.10 -1.82 -7.69
N LEU A 94 -8.42 -1.47 -6.44
CA LEU A 94 -9.08 -2.37 -5.51
C LEU A 94 -10.46 -2.82 -6.04
N LYS A 95 -11.25 -1.90 -6.59
CA LYS A 95 -12.56 -2.23 -7.21
C LYS A 95 -12.43 -3.14 -8.43
N ALA A 96 -11.32 -3.07 -9.14
CA ALA A 96 -11.00 -3.98 -10.24
C ALA A 96 -10.40 -5.31 -9.77
N GLY A 97 -10.29 -5.56 -8.46
CA GLY A 97 -9.66 -6.77 -7.92
C GLY A 97 -8.14 -6.81 -8.11
N GLN A 98 -7.51 -5.64 -8.29
CA GLN A 98 -6.08 -5.49 -8.55
C GLN A 98 -5.38 -4.79 -7.38
N ILE A 99 -4.08 -5.05 -7.24
CA ILE A 99 -3.22 -4.37 -6.27
C ILE A 99 -2.46 -3.27 -7.01
N TYR A 100 -2.61 -2.01 -6.57
CA TYR A 100 -2.04 -0.87 -7.29
C TYR A 100 -0.50 -0.95 -7.46
N THR A 101 0.21 -1.58 -6.52
CA THR A 101 1.67 -1.76 -6.58
C THR A 101 2.13 -2.67 -7.72
N ARG A 102 1.22 -3.42 -8.35
CA ARG A 102 1.49 -4.28 -9.53
C ARG A 102 1.03 -3.65 -10.85
N LEU A 103 0.50 -2.43 -10.80
CA LEU A 103 -0.03 -1.75 -11.97
C LEU A 103 0.99 -0.76 -12.53
N ALA A 104 0.90 -0.51 -13.85
CA ALA A 104 1.56 0.63 -14.45
C ALA A 104 1.07 1.92 -13.77
N VAL A 105 1.95 2.89 -13.58
CA VAL A 105 1.64 4.09 -12.80
C VAL A 105 0.53 4.97 -13.40
N ASN A 106 0.29 4.85 -14.71
CA ASN A 106 -0.82 5.52 -15.40
C ASN A 106 -2.11 4.70 -15.42
N SER A 107 -2.17 3.53 -14.78
CA SER A 107 -3.41 2.76 -14.67
C SER A 107 -4.50 3.60 -14.02
N PHE A 108 -5.71 3.51 -14.56
CA PHE A 108 -6.90 4.29 -14.16
C PHE A 108 -6.74 5.82 -14.31
N GLN A 109 -5.91 6.31 -15.23
CA GLN A 109 -5.69 7.74 -15.44
C GLN A 109 -6.96 8.57 -15.59
N ALA A 110 -7.93 8.10 -16.38
CA ALA A 110 -9.20 8.81 -16.55
C ALA A 110 -9.95 9.03 -15.21
N VAL A 111 -9.77 8.12 -14.24
CA VAL A 111 -10.40 8.21 -12.91
C VAL A 111 -9.63 9.17 -12.03
N TRP A 112 -8.32 8.93 -11.85
CA TRP A 112 -7.57 9.70 -10.86
C TRP A 112 -7.21 11.10 -11.34
N GLN A 113 -7.08 11.37 -12.65
CA GLN A 113 -6.68 12.69 -13.14
C GLN A 113 -7.70 13.78 -12.77
N GLN A 114 -8.97 13.41 -12.63
CA GLN A 114 -10.07 14.32 -12.27
C GLN A 114 -10.30 14.40 -10.75
N ALA A 115 -9.59 13.60 -9.94
CA ALA A 115 -9.82 13.53 -8.51
C ALA A 115 -9.24 14.75 -7.78
N THR A 116 -10.13 15.61 -7.28
CA THR A 116 -9.78 16.81 -6.51
C THR A 116 -10.12 16.70 -5.02
N ARG A 117 -11.20 15.97 -4.68
CA ARG A 117 -11.65 15.78 -3.30
C ARG A 117 -10.58 15.12 -2.45
N GLN A 118 -10.20 15.78 -1.36
CA GLN A 118 -9.27 15.23 -0.38
C GLN A 118 -9.96 14.13 0.44
N PRO A 119 -9.43 12.90 0.47
CA PRO A 119 -9.93 11.85 1.35
C PRO A 119 -9.64 12.18 2.82
N THR A 120 -10.53 11.81 3.73
CA THR A 120 -10.28 11.91 5.17
C THR A 120 -9.27 10.84 5.62
N TYR A 121 -8.75 10.99 6.84
CA TYR A 121 -7.88 9.99 7.43
C TYR A 121 -8.59 8.63 7.56
N GLU A 122 -9.86 8.63 7.96
CA GLU A 122 -10.69 7.43 8.11
C GLU A 122 -10.93 6.75 6.77
N GLU A 123 -11.11 7.51 5.69
CA GLU A 123 -11.21 6.96 4.34
C GLU A 123 -9.91 6.28 3.90
N TRP A 124 -8.75 6.88 4.19
CA TRP A 124 -7.45 6.23 3.96
C TRP A 124 -7.32 4.92 4.76
N VAL A 125 -7.65 4.94 6.06
CA VAL A 125 -7.61 3.73 6.90
C VAL A 125 -8.55 2.66 6.36
N ALA A 126 -9.76 3.03 5.92
CA ALA A 126 -10.73 2.11 5.35
C ALA A 126 -10.23 1.48 4.04
N LEU A 127 -9.63 2.27 3.15
CA LEU A 127 -8.99 1.77 1.92
C LEU A 127 -7.87 0.78 2.24
N LEU A 128 -6.94 1.15 3.12
CA LEU A 128 -5.81 0.30 3.51
C LEU A 128 -6.25 -1.03 4.12
N LYS A 129 -7.31 -1.01 4.93
CA LYS A 129 -7.91 -2.22 5.52
C LYS A 129 -8.51 -3.12 4.43
N GLN A 130 -9.22 -2.56 3.45
CA GLN A 130 -9.81 -3.35 2.37
C GLN A 130 -8.75 -3.94 1.43
N GLU A 131 -7.68 -3.20 1.12
CA GLU A 131 -6.54 -3.74 0.36
C GLU A 131 -5.88 -4.91 1.11
N ALA A 132 -5.70 -4.79 2.43
CA ALA A 132 -5.14 -5.85 3.24
C ALA A 132 -6.05 -7.09 3.30
N GLN A 133 -7.37 -6.91 3.40
CA GLN A 133 -8.35 -8.01 3.35
C GLN A 133 -8.35 -8.71 1.99
N SER A 134 -8.31 -7.95 0.89
CA SER A 134 -8.23 -8.50 -0.46
C SER A 134 -6.96 -9.32 -0.65
N LEU A 135 -5.82 -8.81 -0.18
CA LEU A 135 -4.54 -9.53 -0.20
C LEU A 135 -4.57 -10.77 0.69
N ALA A 136 -5.12 -10.71 1.90
CA ALA A 136 -5.21 -11.88 2.78
C ALA A 136 -5.97 -13.04 2.12
N TYR A 137 -7.03 -12.73 1.36
CA TYR A 137 -7.79 -13.72 0.60
C TYR A 137 -7.04 -14.24 -0.64
N GLY A 138 -6.37 -13.36 -1.38
CA GLY A 138 -5.74 -13.67 -2.66
C GLY A 138 -4.24 -14.01 -2.62
N GLN A 139 -3.56 -13.93 -1.47
CA GLN A 139 -2.10 -14.07 -1.38
C GLN A 139 -1.60 -15.44 -1.88
N GLY A 140 -2.36 -16.52 -1.65
CA GLY A 140 -1.93 -17.87 -2.01
C GLY A 140 -0.59 -18.25 -1.36
N THR A 141 0.37 -18.69 -2.17
CA THR A 141 1.76 -18.99 -1.76
C THR A 141 2.74 -17.86 -2.07
N ASN A 142 2.26 -16.71 -2.55
CA ASN A 142 3.12 -15.60 -2.90
C ASN A 142 3.77 -15.00 -1.65
N ARG A 143 5.04 -14.62 -1.80
CA ARG A 143 5.74 -13.80 -0.82
C ARG A 143 5.05 -12.44 -0.72
N LEU A 144 4.97 -11.90 0.48
CA LEU A 144 4.35 -10.61 0.77
C LEU A 144 5.27 -9.75 1.62
N THR A 145 5.52 -8.52 1.16
CA THR A 145 6.16 -7.48 1.96
C THR A 145 5.16 -6.35 2.23
N VAL A 146 5.10 -5.90 3.49
CA VAL A 146 4.27 -4.76 3.92
C VAL A 146 5.18 -3.56 4.18
N LEU A 147 4.86 -2.41 3.57
CA LEU A 147 5.52 -1.13 3.84
C LEU A 147 4.59 -0.27 4.70
N VAL A 148 5.00 0.06 5.92
CA VAL A 148 4.20 0.84 6.88
C VAL A 148 4.87 2.18 7.12
N GLY A 149 4.11 3.26 7.16
CA GLY A 149 4.68 4.55 7.53
C GLY A 149 3.81 5.75 7.25
N ASP A 150 4.48 6.87 7.04
CA ASP A 150 3.88 8.16 6.73
C ASP A 150 3.89 8.48 5.22
N SER A 151 4.11 9.74 4.83
CA SER A 151 4.22 10.16 3.44
C SER A 151 5.41 9.52 2.71
N HIS A 152 6.51 9.23 3.41
CA HIS A 152 7.65 8.54 2.79
C HIS A 152 7.28 7.14 2.31
N ALA A 153 6.54 6.39 3.13
CA ALA A 153 6.03 5.08 2.74
C ALA A 153 4.95 5.22 1.66
N LEU A 154 3.97 6.11 1.84
CA LEU A 154 2.85 6.26 0.90
C LEU A 154 3.31 6.53 -0.53
N TRP A 155 4.32 7.38 -0.69
CA TRP A 155 4.83 7.84 -1.99
C TRP A 155 5.99 7.01 -2.53
N PHE A 156 6.32 5.87 -1.90
CA PHE A 156 7.33 4.96 -2.44
C PHE A 156 6.94 4.52 -3.86
N PRO A 157 7.78 4.76 -4.89
CA PRO A 157 7.44 4.44 -6.28
C PRO A 157 7.23 2.94 -6.48
N SER A 158 6.04 2.53 -6.93
CA SER A 158 5.74 1.11 -7.14
C SER A 158 6.62 0.45 -8.20
N GLU A 159 7.10 1.23 -9.17
CA GLU A 159 7.99 0.71 -10.22
C GLU A 159 9.41 0.40 -9.71
N GLN A 160 9.75 0.86 -8.50
CA GLN A 160 10.98 0.51 -7.80
C GLN A 160 10.79 -0.68 -6.85
N LEU A 161 9.58 -1.25 -6.75
CA LEU A 161 9.34 -2.43 -5.95
C LEU A 161 9.67 -3.69 -6.76
N THR A 162 10.28 -4.68 -6.09
CA THR A 162 10.64 -5.94 -6.72
C THR A 162 9.40 -6.71 -7.17
N GLN A 163 9.54 -7.45 -8.26
CA GLN A 163 8.42 -8.21 -8.84
C GLN A 163 8.33 -9.66 -8.34
N ASP A 164 9.31 -10.13 -7.56
CA ASP A 164 9.38 -11.48 -6.97
C ASP A 164 8.38 -11.71 -5.82
N ARG A 165 7.68 -10.65 -5.39
CA ARG A 165 6.74 -10.66 -4.26
C ARG A 165 5.62 -9.65 -4.42
N LEU A 166 4.56 -9.83 -3.64
CA LEU A 166 3.51 -8.84 -3.47
C LEU A 166 3.94 -7.73 -2.51
N TRP A 167 3.44 -6.53 -2.75
CA TRP A 167 3.71 -5.36 -1.93
C TRP A 167 2.43 -4.72 -1.45
N LEU A 168 2.27 -4.64 -0.13
CA LEU A 168 1.17 -3.94 0.53
C LEU A 168 1.69 -2.65 1.15
N ASN A 169 1.35 -1.52 0.55
CA ASN A 169 1.77 -0.21 1.07
C ASN A 169 0.72 0.35 2.04
N GLN A 170 1.03 0.30 3.32
CA GLN A 170 0.26 0.82 4.46
C GLN A 170 0.76 2.21 4.92
N GLY A 171 1.23 3.05 4.00
CA GLY A 171 1.60 4.44 4.27
C GLY A 171 0.40 5.39 4.29
N ILE A 172 0.40 6.42 5.14
CA ILE A 172 -0.55 7.55 5.10
C ILE A 172 0.22 8.87 5.28
N SER A 173 0.02 9.84 4.41
CA SER A 173 0.67 11.16 4.56
C SER A 173 0.35 11.83 5.90
N GLY A 174 1.38 12.36 6.57
CA GLY A 174 1.22 13.08 7.84
C GLY A 174 1.01 12.20 9.07
N ASP A 175 1.07 10.88 8.91
CA ASP A 175 0.88 9.93 9.99
C ASP A 175 2.02 10.00 11.01
N THR A 176 1.68 9.69 12.26
CA THR A 176 2.59 9.72 13.43
C THR A 176 2.76 8.31 13.97
N THR A 177 3.72 8.09 14.87
CA THR A 177 3.85 6.80 15.56
C THR A 177 2.55 6.39 16.27
N ALA A 178 1.86 7.35 16.91
CA ALA A 178 0.56 7.11 17.55
C ALA A 178 -0.55 6.79 16.54
N GLY A 179 -0.56 7.44 15.38
CA GLY A 179 -1.53 7.19 14.31
C GLY A 179 -1.34 5.83 13.66
N VAL A 180 -0.09 5.46 13.35
CA VAL A 180 0.28 4.11 12.88
C VAL A 180 -0.17 3.06 13.89
N LEU A 181 0.13 3.24 15.17
CA LEU A 181 -0.25 2.29 16.23
C LEU A 181 -1.77 2.04 16.26
N LYS A 182 -2.60 3.08 16.11
CA LYS A 182 -4.07 2.94 16.09
C LYS A 182 -4.60 2.08 14.94
N ARG A 183 -3.89 2.05 13.80
CA ARG A 183 -4.34 1.34 12.59
C ARG A 183 -3.50 0.13 12.22
N ILE A 184 -2.45 -0.19 12.98
CA ILE A 184 -1.49 -1.24 12.60
C ILE A 184 -2.17 -2.62 12.45
N SER A 185 -3.24 -2.86 13.20
CA SER A 185 -4.05 -4.09 13.11
C SER A 185 -4.86 -4.21 11.80
N ALA A 186 -4.94 -3.16 10.98
CA ALA A 186 -5.69 -3.17 9.72
C ALA A 186 -5.23 -4.27 8.75
N PHE A 187 -3.94 -4.65 8.80
CA PHE A 187 -3.38 -5.72 7.97
C PHE A 187 -3.08 -7.02 8.73
N ARG A 188 -3.54 -7.15 9.98
CA ARG A 188 -3.43 -8.38 10.79
C ARG A 188 -3.85 -9.67 10.05
N PRO A 189 -4.89 -9.69 9.18
CA PRO A 189 -5.27 -10.90 8.46
C PRO A 189 -4.24 -11.40 7.43
N THR A 190 -3.25 -10.57 7.05
CA THR A 190 -2.24 -10.92 6.04
C THR A 190 -1.14 -11.82 6.61
N ARG A 191 -0.36 -12.47 5.73
CA ARG A 191 0.77 -13.34 6.11
C ARG A 191 2.08 -12.84 5.48
N PRO A 192 2.64 -11.72 5.95
CA PRO A 192 3.85 -11.15 5.37
C PRO A 192 5.12 -11.94 5.70
N ASP A 193 6.05 -12.01 4.75
CA ASP A 193 7.43 -12.46 4.95
C ASP A 193 8.26 -11.37 5.64
N SER A 194 8.01 -10.10 5.27
CA SER A 194 8.69 -8.96 5.85
C SER A 194 7.78 -7.74 6.02
N ILE A 195 8.08 -6.93 7.03
CA ILE A 195 7.36 -5.69 7.35
C ILE A 195 8.40 -4.60 7.54
N HIS A 196 8.32 -3.54 6.74
CA HIS A 196 9.25 -2.41 6.76
C HIS A 196 8.50 -1.19 7.32
N VAL A 197 8.99 -0.62 8.42
CA VAL A 197 8.33 0.51 9.11
C VAL A 197 9.25 1.72 9.07
N MET A 198 8.74 2.84 8.56
CA MET A 198 9.37 4.16 8.66
C MET A 198 8.32 5.19 9.09
N VAL A 199 8.41 5.66 10.33
CA VAL A 199 7.54 6.70 10.88
C VAL A 199 8.24 7.41 12.03
N GLY A 200 7.88 8.66 12.31
CA GLY A 200 8.37 9.43 13.44
C GLY A 200 8.63 10.89 13.12
N ILE A 201 8.85 11.24 11.85
CA ILE A 201 9.19 12.62 11.48
C ILE A 201 8.04 13.59 11.74
N ASN A 202 6.80 13.15 11.54
CA ASN A 202 5.62 13.97 11.83
C ASN A 202 5.35 14.12 13.33
N ASP A 203 5.77 13.17 14.15
CA ASP A 203 5.75 13.31 15.62
C ASP A 203 6.66 14.48 16.03
N LEU A 204 7.87 14.55 15.48
CA LEU A 204 8.80 15.66 15.74
C LEU A 204 8.25 17.00 15.26
N ARG A 205 7.63 17.03 14.06
CA ARG A 205 6.97 18.24 13.53
C ARG A 205 5.80 18.71 14.38
N LYS A 206 5.11 17.78 15.06
CA LYS A 206 3.96 18.08 15.94
C LYS A 206 4.37 18.30 17.39
N GLY A 207 5.67 18.28 17.69
CA GLY A 207 6.18 18.57 19.03
C GLY A 207 6.07 17.41 20.03
N ALA A 208 5.85 16.17 19.58
CA ALA A 208 5.90 15.00 20.46
C ALA A 208 7.28 14.88 21.11
N THR A 209 7.32 14.37 22.32
CA THR A 209 8.55 14.09 23.06
C THR A 209 9.26 12.85 22.51
N ASP A 210 10.57 12.76 22.74
CA ASP A 210 11.34 11.59 22.29
C ASP A 210 10.89 10.30 22.98
N GLY A 211 10.45 10.39 24.24
CA GLY A 211 9.89 9.27 24.99
C GLY A 211 8.59 8.74 24.39
N GLU A 212 7.68 9.61 23.94
CA GLU A 212 6.43 9.20 23.27
C GLU A 212 6.72 8.46 21.96
N VAL A 213 7.65 8.98 21.13
CA VAL A 213 8.05 8.35 19.87
C VAL A 213 8.61 6.95 20.12
N LEU A 214 9.54 6.82 21.07
CA LEU A 214 10.15 5.53 21.43
C LEU A 214 9.14 4.53 22.01
N ALA A 215 8.23 5.00 22.88
CA ALA A 215 7.19 4.16 23.47
C ALA A 215 6.22 3.62 22.41
N ASN A 216 5.74 4.48 21.51
CA ASN A 216 4.86 4.08 20.43
C ASN A 216 5.54 3.12 19.45
N LEU A 217 6.80 3.39 19.06
CA LEU A 217 7.56 2.48 18.21
C LEU A 217 7.75 1.11 18.87
N ARG A 218 8.06 1.06 20.17
CA ARG A 218 8.13 -0.20 20.92
C ARG A 218 6.80 -0.96 20.89
N GLN A 219 5.68 -0.27 21.08
CA GLN A 219 4.35 -0.89 21.01
C GLN A 219 4.03 -1.40 19.60
N ILE A 220 4.37 -0.64 18.55
CA ILE A 220 4.26 -1.09 17.15
C ILE A 220 5.06 -2.38 16.95
N MET A 221 6.33 -2.42 17.36
CA MET A 221 7.18 -3.62 17.22
C MET A 221 6.55 -4.85 17.90
N ARG A 222 6.07 -4.68 19.13
CA ARG A 222 5.42 -5.77 19.89
C ARG A 222 4.15 -6.27 19.21
N GLN A 223 3.29 -5.35 18.76
CA GLN A 223 2.05 -5.70 18.07
C GLN A 223 2.34 -6.45 16.77
N LEU A 224 3.31 -5.99 15.98
CA LEU A 224 3.71 -6.66 14.73
C LEU A 224 4.26 -8.06 14.98
N ARG A 225 5.09 -8.25 16.00
CA ARG A 225 5.60 -9.58 16.37
C ARG A 225 4.49 -10.51 16.87
N GLN A 226 3.49 -9.97 17.56
CA GLN A 226 2.34 -10.74 18.03
C GLN A 226 1.43 -11.16 16.86
N ASP A 227 1.13 -10.23 15.96
CA ASP A 227 0.21 -10.46 14.84
C ASP A 227 0.85 -11.26 13.71
N HIS A 228 2.16 -11.10 13.50
CA HIS A 228 2.91 -11.73 12.42
C HIS A 228 4.20 -12.39 12.96
N PRO A 229 4.09 -13.45 13.77
CA PRO A 229 5.25 -14.04 14.47
C PRO A 229 6.32 -14.62 13.53
N SER A 230 5.95 -14.97 12.29
CA SER A 230 6.89 -15.48 11.28
C SER A 230 7.52 -14.38 10.41
N ALA A 231 7.05 -13.14 10.49
CA ALA A 231 7.50 -12.05 9.64
C ALA A 231 8.81 -11.43 10.16
N ARG A 232 9.71 -11.06 9.25
CA ARG A 232 10.88 -10.25 9.58
C ARG A 232 10.48 -8.78 9.66
N VAL A 233 10.55 -8.19 10.85
CA VAL A 233 10.23 -6.78 11.08
C VAL A 233 11.50 -5.93 10.98
N TYR A 234 11.46 -4.92 10.13
CA TYR A 234 12.53 -3.95 9.89
C TYR A 234 12.05 -2.54 10.24
N ILE A 235 12.69 -1.91 11.22
CA ILE A 235 12.45 -0.52 11.59
C ILE A 235 13.55 0.33 10.96
N HIS A 236 13.15 1.26 10.10
CA HIS A 236 14.07 2.15 9.41
C HIS A 236 14.33 3.36 10.29
N SER A 237 15.56 3.88 10.27
CA SER A 237 15.89 5.16 10.90
C SER A 237 14.94 6.27 10.41
N ILE A 238 14.55 7.18 11.29
CA ILE A 238 13.94 8.45 10.87
C ILE A 238 14.96 9.16 9.98
N LEU A 239 14.55 9.52 8.76
CA LEU A 239 15.44 10.19 7.82
C LEU A 239 15.85 11.56 8.38
N PRO A 240 17.08 12.03 8.08
CA PRO A 240 17.44 13.43 8.27
C PRO A 240 16.42 14.37 7.61
N THR A 241 16.35 15.62 8.08
CA THR A 241 15.51 16.65 7.48
C THR A 241 16.24 18.00 7.46
N ARG A 242 15.79 18.92 6.61
CA ARG A 242 16.13 20.35 6.65
C ARG A 242 14.98 21.19 7.22
N SER A 243 13.96 20.54 7.80
CA SER A 243 12.82 21.21 8.43
C SER A 243 13.26 22.09 9.59
N ILE A 244 12.83 23.35 9.58
CA ILE A 244 13.08 24.30 10.67
C ILE A 244 12.48 23.73 11.96
N GLY A 245 13.22 23.84 13.07
CA GLY A 245 12.77 23.39 14.39
C GLY A 245 13.01 21.91 14.70
N ILE A 246 13.59 21.13 13.78
CA ILE A 246 14.00 19.74 14.04
C ILE A 246 15.51 19.62 13.86
N PRO A 247 16.30 19.74 14.95
CA PRO A 247 17.76 19.65 14.86
C PRO A 247 18.20 18.25 14.42
N ALA A 248 19.19 18.18 13.53
CA ALA A 248 19.79 16.92 13.08
C ALA A 248 20.29 16.04 14.25
N GLN A 249 20.79 16.67 15.33
CA GLN A 249 21.23 15.97 16.53
C GLN A 249 20.08 15.20 17.21
N ARG A 250 18.86 15.75 17.21
CA ARG A 250 17.68 15.09 17.79
C ARG A 250 17.33 13.82 17.03
N ILE A 251 17.35 13.88 15.69
CA ILE A 251 17.13 12.70 14.83
C ILE A 251 18.21 11.65 15.07
N ARG A 252 19.49 12.04 15.12
CA ARG A 252 20.59 11.10 15.42
C ARG A 252 20.42 10.44 16.79
N TRP A 253 20.08 11.22 17.81
CA TRP A 253 19.84 10.71 19.16
C TRP A 253 18.68 9.72 19.17
N LEU A 254 17.56 10.05 18.52
CA LEU A 254 16.40 9.16 18.40
C LEU A 254 16.76 7.87 17.66
N ASN A 255 17.44 7.95 16.53
CA ASN A 255 17.83 6.77 15.76
C ASN A 255 18.74 5.83 16.55
N HIS A 256 19.67 6.36 17.37
CA HIS A 256 20.47 5.55 18.28
C HIS A 256 19.61 4.81 19.31
N HIS A 257 18.59 5.47 19.86
CA HIS A 257 17.67 4.86 20.83
C HIS A 257 16.71 3.88 20.17
N ILE A 258 16.23 4.17 18.96
CA ILE A 258 15.42 3.25 18.15
C ILE A 258 16.21 1.97 17.90
N ALA A 259 17.48 2.05 17.49
CA ALA A 259 18.35 0.89 17.30
C ALA A 259 18.52 0.06 18.58
N THR A 260 18.49 0.70 19.75
CA THR A 260 18.54 0.02 21.04
C THR A 260 17.23 -0.69 21.36
N VAL A 261 16.09 -0.01 21.13
CA VAL A 261 14.76 -0.59 21.31
C VAL A 261 14.53 -1.77 20.37
N THR A 262 14.94 -1.70 19.10
CA THR A 262 14.79 -2.81 18.16
C THR A 262 15.54 -4.06 18.62
N ARG A 263 16.76 -3.91 19.17
CA ARG A 263 17.53 -5.02 19.74
C ARG A 263 16.80 -5.65 20.92
N GLN A 264 16.26 -4.84 21.82
CA GLN A 264 15.49 -5.31 22.98
C GLN A 264 14.21 -6.04 22.57
N GLU A 265 13.53 -5.55 21.53
CA GLU A 265 12.30 -6.14 21.02
C GLU A 265 12.55 -7.25 19.98
N GLY A 266 13.80 -7.64 19.71
CA GLY A 266 14.14 -8.74 18.80
C GLY A 266 13.73 -8.50 17.34
N VAL A 267 13.78 -7.25 16.87
CA VAL A 267 13.52 -6.87 15.47
C VAL A 267 14.75 -6.19 14.85
N HIS A 268 14.74 -6.01 13.54
CA HIS A 268 15.88 -5.44 12.82
C HIS A 268 15.80 -3.92 12.75
N PHE A 269 16.93 -3.24 12.92
CA PHE A 269 17.10 -1.82 12.61
C PHE A 269 17.84 -1.64 11.30
N ILE A 270 17.35 -0.74 10.45
CA ILE A 270 18.03 -0.32 9.22
C ILE A 270 18.42 1.14 9.38
N ASP A 271 19.72 1.39 9.50
CA ASP A 271 20.25 2.74 9.57
C ASP A 271 20.43 3.32 8.16
N LEU A 272 19.58 4.27 7.80
CA LEU A 272 19.67 5.00 6.53
C LEU A 272 20.44 6.32 6.69
N GLN A 273 20.77 6.74 7.92
CA GLN A 273 21.41 8.02 8.16
C GLN A 273 22.70 8.24 7.34
N PRO A 274 23.60 7.25 7.18
CA PRO A 274 24.82 7.43 6.38
C PRO A 274 24.58 7.74 4.89
N ALA A 275 23.50 7.23 4.30
CA ALA A 275 23.21 7.45 2.89
C ALA A 275 22.49 8.78 2.63
N PHE A 276 21.78 9.30 3.63
CA PHE A 276 20.87 10.44 3.49
C PHE A 276 21.38 11.75 4.09
N ALA A 277 22.29 11.69 5.07
CA ALA A 277 22.84 12.86 5.73
C ALA A 277 23.93 13.56 4.89
N ASP A 278 23.97 14.88 4.93
CA ASP A 278 25.13 15.68 4.53
C ASP A 278 26.11 15.83 5.71
N ALA A 279 27.18 16.61 5.52
CA ALA A 279 28.24 16.80 6.53
C ALA A 279 27.71 17.43 7.84
N ASP A 280 26.64 18.22 7.77
CA ASP A 280 26.00 18.85 8.93
C ASP A 280 24.97 17.92 9.61
N GLY A 281 24.72 16.75 9.00
CA GLY A 281 23.73 15.79 9.43
C GLY A 281 22.32 16.07 8.94
N ASN A 282 22.13 17.06 8.05
CA ASN A 282 20.84 17.40 7.46
C ASN A 282 20.57 16.49 6.25
N LEU A 283 19.32 16.46 5.77
CA LEU A 283 19.00 15.73 4.54
C LEU A 283 19.76 16.34 3.35
N ARG A 284 20.54 15.52 2.64
CA ARG A 284 21.25 15.93 1.42
C ARG A 284 20.28 16.61 0.46
N ALA A 285 20.59 17.86 0.09
CA ALA A 285 19.73 18.67 -0.78
C ALA A 285 19.42 17.98 -2.13
N SER A 286 20.35 17.18 -2.64
CA SER A 286 20.16 16.41 -3.88
C SER A 286 19.14 15.28 -3.79
N LEU A 287 18.69 14.89 -2.59
CA LEU A 287 17.78 13.76 -2.36
C LEU A 287 16.35 14.19 -2.01
N THR A 288 16.09 15.49 -1.88
CA THR A 288 14.81 16.02 -1.42
C THR A 288 14.20 17.02 -2.41
N THR A 289 12.89 17.22 -2.32
CA THR A 289 12.16 18.27 -3.05
C THR A 289 11.99 19.54 -2.23
N ASP A 290 11.85 19.42 -0.90
CA ASP A 290 11.43 20.50 0.00
C ASP A 290 12.18 20.52 1.34
N GLY A 291 13.21 19.69 1.50
CA GLY A 291 13.93 19.51 2.76
C GLY A 291 13.37 18.40 3.66
N LEU A 292 12.22 17.82 3.31
CA LEU A 292 11.59 16.72 4.04
C LEU A 292 11.35 15.53 3.10
N HIS A 293 10.53 15.70 2.06
CA HIS A 293 10.12 14.64 1.16
C HIS A 293 11.22 14.29 0.16
N LEU A 294 11.30 13.01 -0.20
CA LEU A 294 12.30 12.51 -1.14
C LEU A 294 11.92 12.84 -2.58
N ASN A 295 12.93 13.20 -3.37
CA ASN A 295 12.80 13.21 -4.83
C ASN A 295 13.09 11.80 -5.41
N ALA A 296 13.05 11.65 -6.73
CA ALA A 296 13.30 10.36 -7.39
C ALA A 296 14.65 9.73 -7.01
N ARG A 297 15.71 10.54 -6.87
CA ARG A 297 17.05 10.09 -6.44
C ARG A 297 17.06 9.68 -4.98
N GLY A 298 16.28 10.36 -4.14
CA GLY A 298 16.08 9.98 -2.74
C GLY A 298 15.48 8.58 -2.62
N TYR A 299 14.43 8.26 -3.38
CA TYR A 299 13.83 6.91 -3.38
C TYR A 299 14.77 5.85 -3.95
N GLN A 300 15.52 6.15 -5.02
CA GLN A 300 16.57 5.24 -5.53
C GLN A 300 17.65 4.96 -4.46
N THR A 301 18.03 5.99 -3.70
CA THR A 301 18.99 5.86 -2.60
C THR A 301 18.41 4.98 -1.48
N TRP A 302 17.11 5.15 -1.16
CA TRP A 302 16.43 4.29 -0.20
C TRP A 302 16.46 2.85 -0.67
N GLN A 303 15.94 2.57 -1.87
CA GLN A 303 15.90 1.23 -2.45
C GLN A 303 17.27 0.54 -2.44
N ALA A 304 18.32 1.25 -2.86
CA ALA A 304 19.68 0.71 -2.87
C ALA A 304 20.20 0.35 -1.46
N ALA A 305 19.87 1.17 -0.44
CA ALA A 305 20.30 0.95 0.94
C ALA A 305 19.62 -0.25 1.61
N VAL A 306 18.50 -0.73 1.06
CA VAL A 306 17.73 -1.86 1.61
C VAL A 306 17.73 -3.11 0.71
N TRP A 307 18.44 -3.09 -0.40
CA TRP A 307 18.65 -4.27 -1.25
C TRP A 307 19.58 -5.29 -0.55
N PRO A 308 19.35 -6.63 -0.64
CA PRO A 308 18.26 -7.34 -1.34
C PRO A 308 17.07 -7.71 -0.43
N ILE A 309 16.95 -7.08 0.75
CA ILE A 309 15.86 -7.38 1.69
C ILE A 309 14.56 -6.63 1.37
N PHE A 310 14.59 -5.78 0.35
CA PHE A 310 13.52 -4.92 -0.17
C PHE A 310 13.40 -5.09 -1.69
#